data_AF-A0A502X9N8-F1
#
_entry.id   AF-A0A502X9N8-F1
#
_cell.length_a   1.000
_cell.length_b   1.000
_cell.length_c   1.000
_cell.angle_alpha   90.00
_cell.angle_beta   90.00
_cell.angle_gamma   90.00
#
_symmetry.space_group_name_H-M   'P 1'
#
loop_
_entity.id
_entity.type
_entity.pdbx_description
1 polymer ?
#
loop_
_entity_poly.entity_id
_entity_poly.type
_entity_poly.pdbx_seq_one_letter_code
_entity_poly.pdbx_strand_id
1 'polypeptide(L)'
;MAQTSHGVGGVSYDAKKRTWPAEFNVFLALVILVVIFELIGRIFLGDSFLFNTRSDVSGIFNEARLQIIILQVSIVGIIAIGVTQVIITGGIDLSSGSIVGATAMIAMSFAQVATVNGNPNPKAMFLAQGWTDLP
;
A
#
# COMPACT_ATOMS: atom_id res chain seq x y z
N MET A 1 26.05 18.60 47.84
CA MET A 1 24.79 18.84 47.11
C MET A 1 24.19 17.49 46.76
N ALA A 2 23.05 17.13 47.32
CA ALA A 2 22.44 15.81 47.15
C ALA A 2 21.60 15.78 45.86
N GLN A 3 21.94 14.89 44.91
CA GLN A 3 21.07 14.63 43.75
C GLN A 3 19.94 13.68 44.17
N THR A 4 18.73 14.22 44.24
CA THR A 4 17.51 13.45 44.47
C THR A 4 17.10 12.78 43.15
N SER A 5 17.63 11.59 42.89
CA SER A 5 17.08 10.69 41.87
C SER A 5 15.75 10.16 42.40
N HIS A 6 14.64 10.72 41.92
CA HIS A 6 13.31 10.19 42.23
C HIS A 6 13.07 8.94 41.38
N GLY A 7 13.27 7.77 42.00
CA GLY A 7 12.97 6.46 41.40
C GLY A 7 12.69 5.43 42.50
N VAL A 8 11.54 4.76 42.44
CA VAL A 8 11.21 3.63 43.32
C VAL A 8 11.74 2.36 42.65
N GLY A 9 12.51 1.54 43.38
CA GLY A 9 12.93 0.22 42.91
C GLY A 9 14.13 0.18 41.95
N GLY A 10 15.02 1.18 41.97
CA GLY A 10 16.28 1.13 41.20
C GLY A 10 16.18 1.56 39.74
N VAL A 11 15.02 2.05 39.31
CA VAL A 11 14.83 2.61 37.96
C VAL A 11 14.89 4.14 38.07
N SER A 12 15.97 4.76 37.56
CA SER A 12 16.03 6.22 37.48
C SER A 12 15.17 6.69 36.31
N TYR A 13 14.14 7.49 36.58
CA TYR A 13 13.35 8.11 35.53
C TYR A 13 14.15 9.26 34.89
N ASP A 14 14.71 9.02 33.71
CA ASP A 14 15.39 10.05 32.93
C ASP A 14 14.36 10.96 32.23
N ALA A 15 13.97 12.03 32.92
CA ALA A 15 12.99 13.00 32.44
C ALA A 15 13.38 13.68 31.10
N LYS A 16 14.64 13.56 30.64
CA LYS A 16 15.05 14.07 29.32
C LYS A 16 14.60 13.19 28.15
N LYS A 17 14.26 11.92 28.38
CA LYS A 17 13.77 11.03 27.31
C LYS A 17 12.25 11.16 27.15
N ARG A 18 11.84 12.22 26.46
CA ARG A 18 10.44 12.38 26.02
C ARG A 18 10.13 11.31 24.97
N THR A 19 9.37 10.30 25.36
CA THR A 19 8.87 9.27 24.43
C THR A 19 7.81 9.91 23.55
N TRP A 20 8.07 9.97 22.25
CA TRP A 20 7.06 10.43 21.29
C TRP A 20 5.90 9.44 21.24
N PRO A 21 4.64 9.91 21.08
CA PRO A 21 3.50 9.02 20.87
C PRO A 21 3.71 8.18 19.61
N ALA A 22 3.30 6.91 19.67
CA ALA A 22 3.43 6.02 18.52
C ALA A 22 2.65 6.54 17.29
N GLU A 23 1.53 7.24 17.51
CA GLU A 23 0.76 7.83 16.41
C GLU A 23 1.55 8.88 15.64
N PHE A 24 2.43 9.63 16.31
CA PHE A 24 3.26 10.62 15.63
C PHE A 24 4.26 9.96 14.67
N ASN A 25 4.81 8.81 15.04
CA ASN A 25 5.70 8.05 14.16
C ASN A 25 4.96 7.55 12.91
N VAL A 26 3.70 7.10 13.07
CA VAL A 26 2.87 6.65 11.94
C VAL A 26 2.53 7.82 11.02
N PHE A 27 2.12 8.96 11.59
CA PHE A 27 1.84 10.17 10.83
C PHE A 27 3.08 10.65 10.06
N LEU A 28 4.24 10.69 10.72
CA LEU A 28 5.50 11.09 10.08
C LEU A 28 5.87 10.13 8.94
N ALA A 29 5.72 8.82 9.14
CA ALA A 29 5.96 7.83 8.09
C ALA A 29 5.04 8.06 6.87
N LEU A 30 3.77 8.39 7.09
CA LEU A 30 2.83 8.71 6.01
C LEU A 30 3.26 9.97 5.24
N VAL A 31 3.67 11.03 5.92
CA VAL A 31 4.17 12.26 5.28
C VAL A 31 5.41 11.96 4.42
N ILE A 32 6.38 11.22 4.97
CA ILE A 32 7.60 10.84 4.25
C ILE A 32 7.26 10.02 3.00
N LEU A 33 6.34 9.06 3.12
CA LEU A 33 5.90 8.22 2.02
C LEU A 33 5.28 9.05 0.90
N VAL A 34 4.38 9.98 1.23
CA VAL A 34 3.77 10.89 0.25
C VAL A 34 4.84 11.71 -0.46
N VAL A 35 5.80 12.29 0.28
CA VAL A 35 6.88 13.10 -0.31
C VAL A 35 7.74 12.28 -1.27
N ILE A 36 8.13 11.06 -0.88
CA ILE A 36 8.95 10.19 -1.72
C ILE A 36 8.21 9.82 -3.01
N PHE A 37 6.97 9.35 -2.93
CA PHE A 37 6.20 8.97 -4.12
C PHE A 37 5.85 10.15 -5.01
N GLU A 38 5.59 11.32 -4.43
CA GLU A 38 5.38 12.56 -5.18
C GLU A 38 6.63 12.98 -5.94
N LEU A 39 7.81 12.89 -5.31
CA LEU A 39 9.08 13.29 -5.91
C LEU A 39 9.50 12.31 -7.02
N ILE A 40 9.32 11.00 -6.79
CA ILE A 40 9.55 9.98 -7.82
C ILE A 40 8.57 10.16 -8.99
N GLY A 41 7.28 10.36 -8.70
CA GLY A 41 6.25 10.57 -9.72
C GLY A 41 6.59 11.77 -10.62
N ARG A 42 6.92 12.91 -10.01
CA ARG A 42 7.23 14.13 -10.75
C ARG A 42 8.50 14.01 -11.60
N ILE A 43 9.57 13.38 -11.08
CA ILE A 43 10.86 13.33 -11.79
C ILE A 43 10.87 12.25 -12.88
N PHE A 44 10.33 11.07 -12.60
CA PHE A 44 10.48 9.91 -13.50
C PHE A 44 9.25 9.64 -14.37
N LEU A 45 8.05 9.96 -13.90
CA LEU A 45 6.79 9.64 -14.59
C LEU A 45 6.10 10.88 -15.17
N GLY A 46 6.54 12.08 -14.80
CA GLY A 46 5.93 13.35 -15.23
C GLY A 46 4.51 13.58 -14.70
N ASP A 47 4.05 12.76 -13.75
CA ASP A 47 2.72 12.84 -13.13
C ASP A 47 2.85 12.85 -11.61
N SER A 48 1.85 13.41 -10.92
CA SER A 48 1.88 13.53 -9.46
C SER A 48 1.17 12.36 -8.77
N PHE A 49 1.65 12.01 -7.57
CA PHE A 49 1.07 10.94 -6.77
C PHE A 49 -0.21 11.40 -6.10
N LEU A 50 -0.12 12.48 -5.33
CA LEU A 50 -1.23 13.01 -4.56
C LEU A 50 -1.92 14.18 -5.26
N PHE A 51 -1.13 15.07 -5.87
CA PHE A 51 -1.66 16.29 -6.47
C PHE A 51 -2.10 16.08 -7.92
N ASN A 52 -3.03 16.92 -8.37
CA ASN A 52 -3.43 16.95 -9.77
C ASN A 52 -2.54 17.92 -10.56
N THR A 53 -1.81 17.40 -11.55
CA THR A 53 -0.95 18.20 -12.45
C THR A 53 -1.60 18.47 -13.81
N ARG A 54 -2.85 18.04 -14.02
CA ARG A 54 -3.54 18.12 -15.31
C ARG A 54 -4.35 19.41 -15.40
N SER A 55 -4.25 20.11 -16.53
CA SER A 55 -4.88 21.42 -16.75
C SER A 55 -6.37 21.36 -17.08
N ASP A 56 -6.88 20.18 -17.42
CA ASP A 56 -8.25 19.89 -17.86
C ASP A 56 -9.17 19.41 -16.74
N VAL A 57 -8.62 19.06 -15.57
CA VAL A 57 -9.38 18.53 -14.43
C VAL A 57 -9.39 19.55 -13.29
N SER A 58 -10.58 19.99 -12.90
CA SER A 58 -10.79 20.90 -11.77
C SER A 58 -10.62 20.14 -10.44
N GLY A 59 -9.48 20.30 -9.77
CA GLY A 59 -9.23 19.70 -8.46
C GLY A 59 -7.78 19.82 -8.00
N ILE A 60 -7.56 19.87 -6.69
CA ILE A 60 -6.20 19.94 -6.09
C ILE A 60 -5.54 18.55 -6.06
N PHE A 61 -6.34 17.51 -5.88
CA PHE A 61 -5.87 16.13 -5.71
C PHE A 61 -6.12 15.28 -6.95
N ASN A 62 -5.31 14.24 -7.11
CA ASN A 62 -5.48 13.23 -8.14
C ASN A 62 -6.61 12.25 -7.74
N GLU A 63 -7.85 12.69 -7.96
CA GLU A 63 -9.10 11.99 -7.59
C GLU A 63 -9.08 10.52 -8.04
N ALA A 64 -8.74 10.26 -9.31
CA ALA A 64 -8.76 8.91 -9.86
C ALA A 64 -7.80 7.96 -9.13
N ARG A 65 -6.58 8.41 -8.84
CA ARG A 65 -5.59 7.60 -8.11
C ARG A 65 -6.02 7.40 -6.66
N LEU A 66 -6.51 8.45 -6.02
CA LEU A 66 -6.95 8.38 -4.64
C LEU A 66 -8.16 7.44 -4.49
N GLN A 67 -9.11 7.50 -5.43
CA GLN A 67 -10.26 6.60 -5.47
C GLN A 67 -9.84 5.14 -5.61
N ILE A 68 -8.88 4.81 -6.49
CA ILE A 68 -8.37 3.45 -6.63
C ILE A 68 -7.70 2.98 -5.34
N ILE A 69 -6.87 3.83 -4.70
CA ILE A 69 -6.19 3.49 -3.44
C ILE A 69 -7.21 3.22 -2.34
N ILE A 70 -8.19 4.11 -2.17
CA ILE A 70 -9.23 3.99 -1.14
C ILE A 70 -10.07 2.74 -1.40
N LEU A 71 -10.50 2.51 -2.64
CA LEU A 71 -11.30 1.34 -3.00
C LEU A 71 -10.52 0.05 -2.71
N GLN A 72 -9.25 -0.01 -3.10
CA GLN A 72 -8.43 -1.20 -2.89
C GLN A 72 -8.19 -1.49 -1.41
N VAL A 73 -7.83 -0.47 -0.62
CA VAL A 73 -7.64 -0.62 0.83
C VAL A 73 -8.95 -1.01 1.52
N SER A 74 -10.10 -0.47 1.05
CA SER A 74 -11.41 -0.82 1.57
C SER A 74 -11.77 -2.29 1.29
N ILE A 75 -11.54 -2.78 0.07
CA ILE A 75 -11.76 -4.19 -0.30
C ILE A 75 -10.92 -5.11 0.61
N VAL A 76 -9.62 -4.81 0.77
CA VAL A 76 -8.73 -5.60 1.64
C VAL A 76 -9.20 -5.54 3.10
N GLY A 77 -9.64 -4.37 3.59
CA GLY A 77 -10.17 -4.21 4.95
C GLY A 77 -11.42 -5.05 5.20
N ILE A 78 -12.38 -5.06 4.27
CA ILE A 78 -13.60 -5.87 4.38
C ILE A 78 -13.26 -7.37 4.39
N ILE A 79 -12.35 -7.81 3.51
CA ILE A 79 -11.88 -9.21 3.47
C ILE A 79 -11.21 -9.59 4.81
N ALA A 80 -10.38 -8.71 5.38
CA ALA A 80 -9.71 -8.97 6.66
C ALA A 80 -10.70 -9.19 7.82
N ILE A 81 -11.82 -8.48 7.84
CA ILE A 81 -12.90 -8.70 8.81
C ILE A 81 -13.47 -10.12 8.67
N GLY A 82 -13.79 -10.55 7.44
CA GLY A 82 -14.32 -11.88 7.18
C GLY A 82 -13.33 -13.01 7.53
N VAL A 83 -12.06 -12.84 7.17
CA VAL A 83 -10.99 -13.82 7.41
C VAL A 83 -10.77 -14.04 8.90
N THR A 84 -10.91 -13.00 9.72
CA THR A 84 -10.81 -13.14 11.19
C THR A 84 -11.84 -14.13 11.74
N GLN A 85 -13.06 -14.13 11.21
CA GLN A 85 -14.11 -15.09 11.63
C GLN A 85 -13.78 -16.52 11.20
N VAL A 86 -13.22 -16.71 10.00
CA VAL A 86 -12.82 -18.04 9.50
C VAL A 86 -11.67 -18.62 10.34
N ILE A 87 -10.70 -17.79 10.73
CA ILE A 87 -9.58 -18.21 11.58
C ILE A 87 -10.11 -18.68 12.95
N ILE A 88 -10.97 -17.88 13.58
CA ILE A 88 -11.47 -18.19 14.93
C ILE A 88 -12.44 -19.38 14.92
N THR A 89 -13.36 -19.45 13.96
CA THR A 89 -14.44 -20.46 13.95
C THR A 89 -14.04 -21.76 13.28
N GLY A 90 -13.24 -21.69 12.21
CA GLY A 90 -12.78 -22.87 11.47
C GLY A 90 -11.47 -23.46 12.00
N GLY A 91 -10.70 -22.71 12.79
CA GLY A 91 -9.35 -23.12 13.22
C GLY A 91 -8.37 -23.24 12.04
N ILE A 92 -8.71 -22.66 10.89
CA ILE A 92 -7.91 -22.70 9.66
C ILE A 92 -7.07 -21.43 9.61
N ASP A 93 -5.75 -21.58 9.56
CA ASP A 93 -4.82 -20.46 9.33
C ASP A 93 -4.82 -20.07 7.85
N LEU A 94 -5.76 -19.20 7.48
CA LEU A 94 -5.87 -18.72 6.11
C LEU A 94 -5.07 -17.42 5.94
N SER A 95 -3.95 -17.49 5.22
CA SER A 95 -3.27 -16.29 4.74
C SER A 95 -4.03 -15.72 3.54
N SER A 96 -5.02 -14.89 3.83
CA SER A 96 -5.76 -14.17 2.79
C SER A 96 -4.85 -13.32 1.92
N GLY A 97 -3.72 -12.84 2.47
CA GLY A 97 -2.70 -12.12 1.71
C GLY A 97 -2.03 -12.97 0.62
N SER A 98 -1.65 -14.22 0.90
CA SER A 98 -1.02 -15.08 -0.11
C SER A 98 -2.02 -15.57 -1.15
N ILE A 99 -3.27 -15.85 -0.76
CA ILE A 99 -4.32 -16.28 -1.69
C ILE A 99 -4.73 -15.14 -2.62
N VAL A 100 -4.94 -13.93 -2.09
CA VAL A 100 -5.26 -12.75 -2.89
C VAL A 100 -4.07 -12.39 -3.79
N GLY A 101 -2.84 -12.46 -3.28
CA GLY A 101 -1.63 -12.21 -4.06
C GLY A 101 -1.44 -13.21 -5.21
N ALA A 102 -1.57 -14.50 -4.93
CA ALA A 102 -1.46 -15.55 -5.95
C ALA A 102 -2.57 -15.43 -7.00
N THR A 103 -3.81 -15.24 -6.57
CA THR A 103 -4.95 -15.06 -7.47
C THR A 103 -4.78 -13.81 -8.35
N ALA A 104 -4.31 -12.69 -7.77
CA ALA A 104 -4.07 -11.47 -8.53
C ALA A 104 -2.97 -11.63 -9.59
N MET A 105 -1.86 -12.29 -9.24
CA MET A 105 -0.77 -12.55 -10.19
C MET A 105 -1.21 -13.50 -11.31
N ILE A 106 -1.97 -14.54 -10.99
CA ILE A 106 -2.51 -15.49 -11.97
C ILE A 106 -3.53 -14.79 -12.89
N ALA A 107 -4.51 -14.08 -12.33
CA ALA A 107 -5.52 -13.36 -13.10
C ALA A 107 -4.90 -12.28 -13.99
N MET A 108 -3.94 -11.51 -13.47
CA MET A 108 -3.21 -10.50 -14.25
C MET A 108 -2.44 -11.14 -15.41
N SER A 109 -1.87 -12.33 -15.23
CA SER A 109 -1.15 -13.03 -16.31
C SER A 109 -2.04 -13.35 -17.51
N PHE A 110 -3.35 -13.52 -17.29
CA PHE A 110 -4.36 -13.72 -18.33
C PHE A 110 -4.88 -12.41 -18.94
N ALA A 111 -4.92 -11.33 -18.16
CA ALA A 111 -5.35 -10.00 -18.59
C ALA A 111 -4.28 -9.22 -19.38
N GLN A 112 -3.13 -9.82 -19.67
CA GLN A 112 -2.06 -9.18 -20.43
C GLN A 112 -2.45 -9.02 -21.91
N VAL A 113 -2.13 -7.86 -22.48
CA VAL A 113 -2.35 -7.58 -23.90
C VAL A 113 -1.47 -8.45 -24.81
N ALA A 114 -2.05 -9.07 -25.85
CA ALA A 114 -1.31 -9.95 -26.76
C ALA A 114 -0.32 -9.18 -27.66
N THR A 115 -0.65 -7.93 -27.99
CA THR A 115 0.19 -7.10 -28.87
C THR A 115 0.50 -5.74 -28.25
N VAL A 116 1.74 -5.29 -28.45
CA VAL A 116 2.20 -3.94 -28.07
C VAL A 116 2.83 -3.33 -29.31
N ASN A 117 2.33 -2.18 -29.76
CA ASN A 117 2.80 -1.49 -30.98
C ASN A 117 2.76 -2.38 -32.24
N GLY A 118 1.76 -3.25 -32.37
CA GLY A 118 1.59 -4.14 -33.52
C GLY A 118 2.47 -5.40 -33.52
N ASN A 119 3.35 -5.56 -32.54
CA ASN A 119 4.17 -6.76 -32.36
C ASN A 119 3.67 -7.60 -31.17
N PRO A 120 3.89 -8.94 -31.17
CA PRO A 120 3.58 -9.78 -30.01
C PRO A 120 4.26 -9.26 -28.75
N ASN A 121 3.52 -9.20 -27.64
CA ASN A 121 4.01 -8.67 -26.37
C ASN A 121 5.06 -9.58 -25.72
N PRO A 122 6.36 -9.24 -25.70
CA PRO A 122 7.40 -10.14 -25.18
C PRO A 122 7.30 -10.41 -23.67
N LYS A 123 6.46 -9.66 -22.95
CA LYS A 123 6.23 -9.81 -21.50
C LYS A 123 5.01 -10.66 -21.17
N ALA A 124 4.21 -11.03 -22.17
CA ALA A 124 3.02 -11.81 -21.94
C ALA A 124 3.36 -13.27 -21.62
N MET A 125 2.87 -13.78 -20.49
CA MET A 125 3.23 -15.10 -19.97
C MET A 125 2.65 -16.26 -20.78
N PHE A 126 1.42 -16.10 -21.31
CA PHE A 126 0.68 -17.18 -21.98
C PHE A 126 0.43 -16.91 -23.47
N LEU A 127 1.33 -16.15 -24.11
CA LEU A 127 1.23 -15.78 -25.53
C LEU A 127 1.18 -17.00 -26.46
N ALA A 128 1.97 -18.03 -26.16
CA ALA A 128 2.02 -19.26 -26.96
C ALA A 128 0.73 -20.09 -26.86
N GLN A 129 -0.01 -19.93 -25.76
CA GLN A 129 -1.27 -20.62 -25.48
C GLN A 129 -2.49 -19.80 -25.92
N GLY A 130 -2.29 -18.54 -26.34
CA GLY A 130 -3.37 -17.62 -26.71
C GLY A 130 -4.24 -17.18 -25.52
N TRP A 131 -3.77 -17.36 -24.28
CA TRP A 131 -4.50 -16.99 -23.06
C TRP A 131 -4.11 -15.58 -22.62
N THR A 132 -4.21 -14.66 -23.56
CA THR A 132 -3.95 -13.22 -23.43
C THR A 132 -5.19 -12.48 -23.95
N ASP A 133 -5.41 -11.24 -23.53
CA ASP A 133 -6.65 -10.48 -23.85
C ASP A 133 -7.95 -11.14 -23.35
N LEU A 134 -7.89 -11.85 -22.22
CA LEU A 134 -9.11 -12.35 -21.57
C LEU A 134 -9.88 -11.18 -20.91
N PRO A 135 -11.23 -11.20 -20.95
CA PRO A 135 -12.07 -10.12 -20.44
C PRO A 135 -11.97 -9.90 -18.92
#